data_AF-A0A0D7AJW8-F1
#
_entry.id   AF-A0A0D7AJW8-F1
#
_cell.length_a   1.000
_cell.length_b   1.000
_cell.length_c   1.000
_cell.angle_alpha   90.00
_cell.angle_beta   90.00
_cell.angle_gamma   90.00
#
_symmetry.space_group_name_H-M   'P 1'
#
loop_
_entity.id
_entity.type
_entity.pdbx_description
1 polymer ?
#
loop_
_entity_poly.entity_id
_entity_poly.type
_entity_poly.pdbx_seq_one_letter_code
_entity_poly.pdbx_strand_id
1 'polypeptide(L)'
;MSSTDTAQRRQRHPTTRRDHASRVAAKRVGASTDTVSPVNLLPVSSYSILSAPEALTLLLAMGSPEASLEDFTRIYHGPLARVLSFIAEHMRGRNAAAAVRATIQENRASSSAEQRRDDLQHTAFEGASSRLASSSKTSELDRLQLSDAGNISLKEAGADLDHAKKVSLLLQILEKKENIRMQRFLELAKLLVGLRCRVISTFKNRVKRSPPSADRTLPAQVSRVSSHVEKTLTTLQAYHIRLNKIIERTKTEKLDRATVEGRLRPEISKRLNVNTNDPSVTKVLNECRASARGRARNRICVKFAHSELSTSNRELMLLRDTMHSKQRALQDLVDRSRGLLFLSHHFAKCLSNFLEQNTGILAHRLIEEEARARGYVDVLRCAIIASQAPPKQQQSVFVDEVRRHCRLSSNTNTPSGKARHSLNAFFSGSTLEVPPHDPQCGPLTENAEALTKQDGEFITSLLHRKIDKAQMGQHLVQDVNNILRDFRAVVDKEKRRNQEHGTNQHRHRHDRCA
;
A
#
# COMPACT_ATOMS: atom_id res chain seq x y z
N MET A 1 -16.32 62.84 -31.30
CA MET A 1 -15.08 62.26 -31.84
C MET A 1 -14.35 61.65 -30.65
N SER A 2 -14.17 60.35 -30.44
CA SER A 2 -14.21 59.16 -31.29
C SER A 2 -14.98 58.05 -30.56
N SER A 3 -15.91 57.42 -31.26
CA SER A 3 -16.63 56.21 -30.88
C SER A 3 -15.95 55.00 -31.50
N THR A 4 -15.90 53.88 -30.79
CA THR A 4 -15.95 52.47 -31.27
C THR A 4 -15.99 51.61 -30.00
N ASP A 5 -17.07 50.95 -29.58
CA ASP A 5 -17.96 50.01 -30.27
C ASP A 5 -17.21 48.75 -30.71
N THR A 6 -17.36 47.62 -29.99
CA THR A 6 -17.81 46.32 -30.53
C THR A 6 -17.69 45.13 -29.55
N ALA A 7 -18.86 44.51 -29.33
CA ALA A 7 -19.18 43.09 -29.55
C ALA A 7 -18.58 41.95 -28.68
N GLN A 8 -19.48 41.42 -27.85
CA GLN A 8 -19.92 40.01 -27.83
C GLN A 8 -19.23 39.03 -28.81
N ARG A 9 -18.72 37.90 -28.29
CA ARG A 9 -18.72 36.64 -29.05
C ARG A 9 -18.87 35.41 -28.17
N ARG A 10 -20.05 34.80 -28.27
CA ARG A 10 -20.37 33.42 -27.90
C ARG A 10 -19.74 32.45 -28.89
N GLN A 11 -19.17 31.35 -28.40
CA GLN A 11 -19.01 30.04 -29.08
C GLN A 11 -19.10 28.99 -27.96
N ARG A 12 -20.05 28.05 -27.81
CA ARG A 12 -20.74 27.08 -28.68
C ARG A 12 -19.81 26.09 -29.41
N HIS A 13 -19.60 24.94 -28.74
CA HIS A 13 -19.51 23.53 -29.20
C HIS A 13 -18.40 23.12 -30.20
N PRO A 14 -17.82 21.89 -30.08
CA PRO A 14 -18.53 20.66 -30.47
C PRO A 14 -18.35 19.44 -29.55
N THR A 15 -19.45 18.71 -29.37
CA THR A 15 -19.50 17.31 -28.96
C THR A 15 -19.17 16.43 -30.17
N THR A 16 -18.03 15.76 -30.18
CA THR A 16 -17.72 14.71 -31.17
C THR A 16 -17.97 13.34 -30.57
N ARG A 17 -19.18 12.84 -30.84
CA ARG A 17 -19.58 11.44 -30.86
C ARG A 17 -18.82 10.77 -32.00
N ARG A 18 -18.04 9.73 -31.72
CA ARG A 18 -17.36 8.92 -32.75
C ARG A 18 -17.73 7.46 -32.54
N ASP A 19 -18.84 7.09 -33.16
CA ASP A 19 -19.22 5.72 -33.46
C ASP A 19 -18.24 5.19 -34.50
N HIS A 20 -17.38 4.24 -34.12
CA HIS A 20 -16.66 3.40 -35.07
C HIS A 20 -17.18 1.98 -34.99
N ALA A 21 -18.12 1.70 -35.89
CA ALA A 21 -18.41 0.36 -36.36
C ALA A 21 -17.18 -0.17 -37.10
N SER A 22 -16.62 -1.28 -36.63
CA SER A 22 -15.75 -2.15 -37.41
C SER A 22 -16.40 -3.52 -37.53
N ARG A 23 -17.05 -3.70 -38.69
CA ARG A 23 -17.30 -4.98 -39.36
C ARG A 23 -15.98 -5.73 -39.49
N VAL A 24 -15.88 -6.92 -38.89
CA VAL A 24 -14.94 -7.95 -39.35
C VAL A 24 -15.70 -9.27 -39.50
N ALA A 25 -15.72 -9.70 -40.76
CA ALA A 25 -16.08 -10.99 -41.34
C ALA A 25 -16.41 -12.14 -40.37
N ALA A 26 -17.67 -12.55 -40.43
CA ALA A 26 -18.11 -13.89 -40.03
C ALA A 26 -17.50 -14.93 -40.98
N LYS A 27 -16.50 -15.68 -40.52
CA LYS A 27 -16.07 -16.92 -41.15
C LYS A 27 -16.88 -18.06 -40.53
N ARG A 28 -17.86 -18.58 -41.29
CA ARG A 28 -18.60 -19.81 -40.99
C ARG A 28 -17.58 -20.95 -40.84
N VAL A 29 -17.49 -21.50 -39.63
CA VAL A 29 -16.94 -22.83 -39.36
C VAL A 29 -18.12 -23.68 -38.91
N GLY A 30 -18.29 -24.82 -39.57
CA GLY A 30 -19.44 -25.71 -39.43
C GLY A 30 -19.63 -26.19 -37.99
N ALA A 31 -20.88 -26.18 -37.57
CA ALA A 31 -21.33 -26.85 -36.36
C ALA A 31 -21.24 -28.37 -36.56
N SER A 32 -20.24 -29.01 -35.95
CA SER A 32 -20.37 -30.40 -35.52
C SER A 32 -20.97 -30.38 -34.12
N THR A 33 -22.25 -30.71 -34.03
CA THR A 33 -22.96 -30.93 -32.78
C THR A 33 -22.49 -32.23 -32.15
N ASP A 34 -21.35 -32.19 -31.47
CA ASP A 34 -21.05 -33.16 -30.43
C ASP A 34 -21.66 -32.61 -29.14
N THR A 35 -22.81 -33.18 -28.78
CA THR A 35 -23.47 -33.01 -27.49
C THR A 35 -22.54 -33.52 -26.39
N VAL A 36 -21.64 -32.67 -25.94
CA VAL A 36 -20.95 -32.84 -24.65
C VAL A 36 -21.99 -32.53 -23.58
N SER A 37 -22.53 -33.59 -23.00
CA SER A 37 -23.34 -33.52 -21.79
C SER A 37 -22.63 -32.60 -20.78
N PRO A 38 -23.31 -31.59 -20.21
CA PRO A 38 -22.72 -30.78 -19.17
C PRO A 38 -22.31 -31.73 -18.05
N VAL A 39 -21.02 -31.73 -17.73
CA VAL A 39 -20.52 -32.33 -16.51
C VAL A 39 -21.23 -31.59 -15.38
N ASN A 40 -22.28 -32.20 -14.86
CA ASN A 40 -22.91 -31.82 -13.61
C ASN A 40 -21.80 -31.88 -12.56
N LEU A 41 -21.19 -30.73 -12.29
CA LEU A 41 -20.43 -30.50 -11.06
C LEU A 41 -21.45 -30.74 -9.95
N LEU A 42 -21.42 -31.96 -9.41
CA LEU A 42 -22.20 -32.31 -8.24
C LEU A 42 -22.02 -31.18 -7.22
N PRO A 43 -23.11 -30.66 -6.63
CA PRO A 43 -23.02 -29.63 -5.61
C PRO A 43 -22.00 -30.10 -4.58
N VAL A 44 -21.02 -29.24 -4.28
CA VAL A 44 -20.00 -29.48 -3.25
C VAL A 44 -20.77 -29.93 -2.01
N SER A 45 -20.72 -31.23 -1.75
CA SER A 45 -21.43 -31.88 -0.68
C SER A 45 -21.12 -31.08 0.58
N SER A 46 -22.16 -30.58 1.25
CA SER A 46 -22.03 -29.97 2.55
C SER A 46 -21.23 -30.93 3.42
N TYR A 47 -19.96 -30.61 3.69
CA TYR A 47 -19.06 -31.47 4.47
C TYR A 47 -19.72 -31.67 5.83
N SER A 48 -20.24 -32.88 6.06
CA SER A 48 -20.74 -33.29 7.36
C SER A 48 -19.55 -33.30 8.30
N ILE A 49 -19.48 -32.30 9.19
CA ILE A 49 -18.42 -32.22 10.18
C ILE A 49 -18.44 -33.52 10.98
N LEU A 50 -17.39 -34.34 10.83
CA LEU A 50 -17.23 -35.59 11.57
C LEU A 50 -17.35 -35.32 13.07
N SER A 51 -17.94 -36.26 13.80
CA SER A 51 -17.96 -36.17 15.26
C SER A 51 -16.52 -36.21 15.80
N ALA A 52 -16.23 -35.47 16.87
CA ALA A 52 -14.91 -35.44 17.49
C ALA A 52 -14.31 -36.85 17.78
N PRO A 53 -15.06 -37.85 18.30
CA PRO A 53 -14.49 -39.18 18.51
C PRO A 53 -14.15 -39.90 17.20
N GLU A 54 -14.95 -39.72 16.13
CA GLU A 54 -14.66 -40.31 14.83
C GLU A 54 -13.40 -39.71 14.19
N ALA A 55 -13.26 -38.38 14.25
CA ALA A 55 -12.10 -37.68 13.74
C ALA A 55 -10.81 -38.11 14.49
N LEU A 56 -10.87 -38.23 15.82
CA LEU A 56 -9.74 -38.71 16.62
C LEU A 56 -9.36 -40.15 16.26
N THR A 57 -10.34 -41.05 16.13
CA THR A 57 -10.08 -42.46 15.78
C THR A 57 -9.41 -42.58 14.41
N LEU A 58 -9.87 -41.80 13.43
CA LEU A 58 -9.27 -41.77 12.10
C LEU A 58 -7.84 -41.20 12.13
N LEU A 59 -7.60 -40.13 12.90
CA LEU A 59 -6.26 -39.53 13.03
C LEU A 59 -5.28 -40.47 13.75
N LEU A 60 -5.73 -41.19 14.79
CA LEU A 60 -4.91 -42.19 15.49
C LEU A 60 -4.54 -43.35 14.57
N ALA A 61 -5.47 -43.83 13.74
CA ALA A 61 -5.19 -44.85 12.73
C ALA A 61 -4.12 -44.41 11.70
N MET A 62 -3.82 -43.12 11.61
CA MET A 62 -2.76 -42.56 10.76
C MET A 62 -1.44 -42.29 11.49
N GLY A 63 -1.33 -42.65 12.77
CA GLY A 63 -0.14 -42.37 13.57
C GLY A 63 -0.09 -40.96 14.14
N SER A 64 -1.23 -40.28 14.30
CA SER A 64 -1.31 -39.11 15.18
C SER A 64 -0.87 -39.50 16.60
N PRO A 65 -0.19 -38.62 17.35
CA PRO A 65 0.11 -38.86 18.76
C PRO A 65 -1.17 -39.19 19.55
N GLU A 66 -1.03 -40.07 20.53
CA GLU A 66 -2.10 -40.44 21.45
C GLU A 66 -2.56 -39.20 22.23
N ALA A 67 -3.76 -38.72 21.92
CA ALA A 67 -4.41 -37.62 22.62
C ALA A 67 -5.63 -38.15 23.35
N SER A 68 -5.87 -37.66 24.57
CA SER A 68 -7.11 -37.97 25.27
C SER A 68 -8.30 -37.38 24.50
N LEU A 69 -9.47 -38.04 24.55
CA LEU A 69 -10.67 -37.54 23.90
C LEU A 69 -11.09 -36.16 24.45
N GLU A 70 -10.84 -35.93 25.74
CA GLU A 70 -11.12 -34.64 26.38
C GLU A 70 -10.20 -33.53 25.83
N ASP A 71 -8.90 -33.79 25.65
CA ASP A 71 -7.99 -32.81 25.07
C ASP A 71 -8.30 -32.56 23.60
N PHE A 72 -8.64 -33.62 22.86
CA PHE A 72 -9.00 -33.49 21.45
C PHE A 72 -10.29 -32.70 21.27
N THR A 73 -11.32 -32.95 22.08
CA THR A 73 -12.59 -32.20 21.99
C THR A 73 -12.41 -30.71 22.28
N ARG A 74 -11.52 -30.33 23.22
CA ARG A 74 -11.17 -28.92 23.48
C ARG A 74 -10.55 -28.22 22.27
N ILE A 75 -9.75 -28.94 21.48
CA ILE A 75 -9.06 -28.42 20.29
C ILE A 75 -9.96 -28.49 19.05
N TYR A 76 -10.90 -29.44 19.00
CA TYR A 76 -11.79 -29.72 17.88
C TYR A 76 -12.99 -28.75 17.81
N HIS A 77 -12.68 -27.46 17.68
CA HIS A 77 -13.67 -26.40 17.49
C HIS A 77 -13.31 -25.45 16.34
N GLY A 78 -14.32 -24.78 15.78
CA GLY A 78 -14.13 -23.70 14.81
C GLY A 78 -13.47 -24.12 13.47
N PRO A 79 -12.62 -23.26 12.88
CA PRO A 79 -11.96 -23.54 11.60
C PRO A 79 -11.01 -24.74 11.65
N LEU A 80 -10.34 -24.96 12.80
CA LEU A 80 -9.41 -26.08 12.96
C LEU A 80 -10.15 -27.43 12.90
N ALA A 81 -11.33 -27.53 13.52
CA ALA A 81 -12.17 -28.72 13.42
C ALA A 81 -12.46 -29.08 11.95
N ARG A 82 -12.79 -28.09 11.12
CA ARG A 82 -13.07 -28.32 9.69
C ARG A 82 -11.85 -28.86 8.94
N VAL A 83 -10.67 -28.33 9.23
CA VAL A 83 -9.41 -28.82 8.62
C VAL A 83 -9.13 -30.26 9.07
N LEU A 84 -9.32 -30.57 10.35
CA LEU A 84 -9.12 -31.91 10.89
C LEU A 84 -10.14 -32.91 10.33
N SER A 85 -11.43 -32.52 10.21
CA SER A 85 -12.45 -33.35 9.55
C SER A 85 -12.08 -33.60 8.09
N PHE A 86 -11.66 -32.56 7.37
CA PHE A 86 -11.26 -32.67 5.96
C PHE A 86 -10.08 -33.64 5.77
N ILE A 87 -9.06 -33.54 6.62
CA ILE A 87 -7.90 -34.45 6.58
C ILE A 87 -8.36 -35.89 6.87
N ALA A 88 -9.17 -36.10 7.91
CA ALA A 88 -9.68 -37.41 8.29
C ALA A 88 -10.52 -38.06 7.18
N GLU A 89 -11.45 -37.30 6.56
CA GLU A 89 -12.25 -37.78 5.43
C GLU A 89 -11.39 -38.11 4.21
N HIS A 90 -10.45 -37.22 3.86
CA HIS A 90 -9.60 -37.42 2.69
C HIS A 90 -8.76 -38.69 2.84
N MET A 91 -8.28 -38.97 4.04
CA MET A 91 -7.48 -40.14 4.33
C MET A 91 -8.31 -41.42 4.40
N ARG A 92 -9.53 -41.36 4.94
CA ARG A 92 -10.51 -42.44 4.82
C ARG A 92 -10.75 -42.79 3.35
N GLY A 93 -10.90 -41.78 2.48
CA GLY A 93 -11.05 -41.97 1.03
C GLY A 93 -9.82 -42.62 0.39
N ARG A 94 -8.61 -42.22 0.78
CA ARG A 94 -7.35 -42.82 0.30
C ARG A 94 -7.22 -44.29 0.73
N ASN A 95 -7.56 -44.60 1.97
CA ASN A 95 -7.52 -45.97 2.49
C ASN A 95 -8.56 -46.86 1.79
N ALA A 96 -9.77 -46.36 1.58
CA ALA A 96 -10.80 -47.07 0.80
C ALA A 96 -10.33 -47.34 -0.64
N ALA A 97 -9.75 -46.34 -1.30
CA ALA A 97 -9.19 -46.50 -2.65
C ALA A 97 -8.01 -47.48 -2.68
N ALA A 98 -7.15 -47.48 -1.65
CA ALA A 98 -6.06 -48.43 -1.53
C ALA A 98 -6.57 -49.87 -1.35
N ALA A 99 -7.58 -50.07 -0.50
CA ALA A 99 -8.23 -51.37 -0.31
C ALA A 99 -8.84 -51.89 -1.61
N VAL A 100 -9.56 -51.04 -2.36
CA VAL A 100 -10.11 -51.41 -3.69
C VAL A 100 -9.00 -51.75 -4.68
N ARG A 101 -7.87 -51.04 -4.66
CA ARG A 101 -6.73 -51.40 -5.52
C ARG A 101 -6.12 -52.74 -5.14
N ALA A 102 -6.02 -53.04 -3.85
CA ALA A 102 -5.53 -54.31 -3.36
C ALA A 102 -6.44 -55.46 -3.81
N THR A 103 -7.76 -55.32 -3.70
CA THR A 103 -8.71 -56.34 -4.18
C THR A 103 -8.65 -56.51 -5.70
N ILE A 104 -8.50 -55.43 -6.47
CA ILE A 104 -8.29 -55.51 -7.92
C ILE A 104 -6.98 -56.25 -8.24
N GLN A 105 -5.90 -56.01 -7.49
CA GLN A 105 -4.62 -56.70 -7.69
C GLN A 105 -4.72 -58.18 -7.33
N GLU A 106 -5.41 -58.53 -6.25
CA GLU A 106 -5.65 -59.92 -5.83
C GLU A 106 -6.48 -60.68 -6.87
N ASN A 107 -7.56 -60.06 -7.37
CA ASN A 107 -8.39 -60.63 -8.45
C ASN A 107 -7.61 -60.80 -9.77
N ARG A 108 -6.65 -59.91 -10.03
CA ARG A 108 -5.74 -60.07 -11.18
C ARG A 108 -4.73 -61.19 -10.96
N ALA A 109 -4.21 -61.34 -9.75
CA ALA A 109 -3.27 -62.38 -9.40
C ALA A 109 -3.91 -63.79 -9.52
N SER A 110 -5.19 -63.92 -9.18
CA SER A 110 -5.95 -65.19 -9.23
C SER A 110 -6.48 -65.58 -10.63
N SER A 111 -6.53 -64.64 -11.58
CA SER A 111 -6.89 -64.94 -12.98
C SER A 111 -5.80 -65.74 -13.73
N SER A 112 -6.19 -66.83 -14.42
CA SER A 112 -5.30 -67.88 -14.95
C SER A 112 -4.27 -67.38 -15.98
N ALA A 113 -3.13 -68.06 -16.03
CA ALA A 113 -1.96 -67.67 -16.83
C ALA A 113 -2.18 -67.76 -18.36
N GLU A 114 -3.22 -68.46 -18.83
CA GLU A 114 -3.45 -68.70 -20.26
C GLU A 114 -4.09 -67.49 -20.97
N GLN A 115 -4.82 -66.64 -20.24
CA GLN A 115 -5.46 -65.44 -20.80
C GLN A 115 -4.51 -64.22 -20.85
N ARG A 116 -3.31 -64.33 -20.25
CA ARG A 116 -2.35 -63.21 -20.09
C ARG A 116 -1.51 -62.89 -21.33
N ARG A 117 -1.37 -63.79 -22.31
CA ARG A 117 -0.43 -63.58 -23.43
C ARG A 117 -0.93 -62.63 -24.51
N ASP A 118 -2.23 -62.62 -24.82
CA ASP A 118 -2.81 -61.65 -25.78
C ASP A 118 -3.11 -60.29 -25.12
N ASP A 119 -3.39 -60.27 -23.81
CA ASP A 119 -3.68 -59.03 -23.06
C ASP A 119 -2.43 -58.19 -22.77
N LEU A 120 -1.23 -58.77 -22.73
CA LEU A 120 0.02 -58.03 -22.44
C LEU A 120 0.35 -56.97 -23.50
N GLN A 121 0.02 -57.21 -24.77
CA GLN A 121 0.23 -56.22 -25.84
C GLN A 121 -0.85 -55.14 -25.83
N HIS A 122 -2.10 -55.50 -25.54
CA HIS A 122 -3.21 -54.55 -25.46
C HIS A 122 -3.09 -53.63 -24.23
N THR A 123 -2.69 -54.18 -23.08
CA THR A 123 -2.47 -53.42 -21.83
C THR A 123 -1.23 -52.55 -21.88
N ALA A 124 -0.17 -52.95 -22.60
CA ALA A 124 1.00 -52.09 -22.84
C ALA A 124 0.64 -50.88 -23.72
N PHE A 125 -0.18 -51.09 -24.77
CA PHE A 125 -0.67 -50.01 -25.63
C PHE A 125 -1.64 -49.07 -24.91
N GLU A 126 -2.62 -49.60 -24.16
CA GLU A 126 -3.51 -48.79 -23.34
C GLU A 126 -2.76 -48.07 -22.22
N GLY A 127 -1.75 -48.69 -21.62
CA GLY A 127 -0.87 -48.07 -20.64
C GLY A 127 -0.06 -46.93 -21.24
N ALA A 128 0.49 -47.09 -22.45
CA ALA A 128 1.18 -46.03 -23.17
C ALA A 128 0.24 -44.89 -23.59
N SER A 129 -0.95 -45.22 -24.10
CA SER A 129 -2.00 -44.24 -24.48
C SER A 129 -2.49 -43.45 -23.27
N SER A 130 -2.74 -44.12 -22.14
CA SER A 130 -3.14 -43.49 -20.88
C SER A 130 -2.02 -42.59 -20.31
N ARG A 131 -0.75 -43.00 -20.40
CA ARG A 131 0.41 -42.17 -20.04
C ARG A 131 0.55 -40.94 -20.93
N LEU A 132 0.27 -41.08 -22.23
CA LEU A 132 0.35 -39.97 -23.17
C LEU A 132 -0.83 -39.00 -22.98
N ALA A 133 -2.03 -39.50 -22.71
CA ALA A 133 -3.20 -38.70 -22.38
C ALA A 133 -3.04 -37.96 -21.03
N SER A 134 -2.46 -38.61 -20.02
CA SER A 134 -2.14 -37.95 -18.75
C SER A 134 -1.03 -36.92 -18.91
N SER A 135 0.02 -37.21 -19.69
CA SER A 135 1.06 -36.24 -20.04
C SER A 135 0.51 -35.05 -20.84
N SER A 136 -0.47 -35.26 -21.71
CA SER A 136 -1.14 -34.19 -22.45
C SER A 136 -1.91 -33.28 -21.49
N LYS A 137 -2.69 -33.87 -20.58
CA LYS A 137 -3.45 -33.13 -19.56
C LYS A 137 -2.54 -32.37 -18.60
N THR A 138 -1.41 -32.94 -18.19
CA THR A 138 -0.44 -32.19 -17.37
C THR A 138 0.18 -31.04 -18.14
N SER A 139 0.49 -31.22 -19.44
CA SER A 139 1.01 -30.12 -20.25
C SER A 139 0.00 -28.99 -20.49
N GLU A 140 -1.30 -29.30 -20.58
CA GLU A 140 -2.36 -28.29 -20.65
C GLU A 140 -2.54 -27.56 -19.33
N LEU A 141 -2.48 -28.28 -18.20
CA LEU A 141 -2.49 -27.68 -16.87
C LEU A 141 -1.29 -26.77 -16.65
N ASP A 142 -0.09 -27.19 -17.06
CA ASP A 142 1.12 -26.37 -16.96
C ASP A 142 1.00 -25.11 -17.83
N ARG A 143 0.41 -25.19 -19.02
CA ARG A 143 0.12 -24.01 -19.87
C ARG A 143 -0.86 -23.05 -19.21
N LEU A 144 -1.92 -23.56 -18.58
CA LEU A 144 -2.88 -22.74 -17.84
C LEU A 144 -2.22 -22.08 -16.63
N GLN A 145 -1.42 -22.81 -15.87
CA GLN A 145 -0.69 -22.27 -14.72
C GLN A 145 0.33 -21.20 -15.12
N LEU A 146 1.03 -21.37 -16.25
CA LEU A 146 1.96 -20.36 -16.78
C LEU A 146 1.21 -19.11 -17.27
N SER A 147 0.05 -19.29 -17.92
CA SER A 147 -0.85 -18.20 -18.30
C SER A 147 -1.30 -17.41 -17.07
N ASP A 148 -1.74 -18.12 -16.03
CA ASP A 148 -2.25 -17.50 -14.80
C ASP A 148 -1.13 -16.81 -14.02
N ALA A 149 0.04 -17.43 -13.92
CA ALA A 149 1.23 -16.81 -13.32
C ALA A 149 1.66 -15.54 -14.09
N GLY A 150 1.63 -15.58 -15.43
CA GLY A 150 1.90 -14.41 -16.27
C GLY A 150 0.87 -13.29 -16.05
N ASN A 151 -0.41 -13.64 -15.94
CA ASN A 151 -1.48 -12.68 -15.67
C ASN A 151 -1.39 -12.08 -14.26
N ILE A 152 -0.97 -12.85 -13.27
CA ILE A 152 -0.73 -12.36 -11.89
C ILE A 152 0.46 -11.40 -11.90
N SER A 153 1.58 -11.77 -12.52
CA SER A 153 2.76 -10.91 -12.62
C SER A 153 2.48 -9.60 -13.38
N LEU A 154 1.67 -9.64 -14.46
CA LEU A 154 1.23 -8.43 -15.16
C LEU A 154 0.32 -7.54 -14.31
N LYS A 155 -0.53 -8.13 -13.47
CA LYS A 155 -1.37 -7.37 -12.53
C LYS A 155 -0.54 -6.73 -11.42
N GLU A 156 0.44 -7.44 -10.88
CA GLU A 156 1.37 -6.94 -9.88
C GLU A 156 2.20 -5.77 -10.44
N ALA A 157 2.82 -5.96 -11.62
CA ALA A 157 3.55 -4.90 -12.31
C ALA A 157 2.66 -3.69 -12.66
N GLY A 158 1.38 -3.92 -12.99
CA GLY A 158 0.40 -2.86 -13.19
C GLY A 158 0.09 -2.07 -11.92
N ALA A 159 -0.04 -2.76 -10.77
CA ALA A 159 -0.26 -2.12 -9.48
C ALA A 159 0.95 -1.29 -9.05
N ASP A 160 2.17 -1.79 -9.29
CA ASP A 160 3.43 -1.08 -8.99
C ASP A 160 3.58 0.16 -9.86
N LEU A 161 3.27 0.07 -11.15
CA LEU A 161 3.30 1.20 -12.07
C LEU A 161 2.29 2.29 -11.64
N ASP A 162 1.09 1.90 -11.21
CA ASP A 162 0.09 2.85 -10.72
C ASP A 162 0.48 3.45 -9.35
N HIS A 163 1.16 2.69 -8.50
CA HIS A 163 1.75 3.21 -7.28
C HIS A 163 2.84 4.24 -7.58
N ALA A 164 3.77 3.94 -8.50
CA ALA A 164 4.82 4.85 -8.94
C ALA A 164 4.25 6.15 -9.53
N LYS A 165 3.18 6.08 -10.34
CA LYS A 165 2.47 7.26 -10.85
C LYS A 165 1.88 8.11 -9.72
N LYS A 166 1.27 7.49 -8.71
CA LYS A 166 0.71 8.21 -7.54
C LYS A 166 1.81 8.89 -6.73
N VAL A 167 2.94 8.21 -6.50
CA VAL A 167 4.10 8.79 -5.80
C VAL A 167 4.68 9.95 -6.59
N SER A 168 4.86 9.81 -7.91
CA SER A 168 5.32 10.89 -8.78
C SER A 168 4.39 12.10 -8.74
N LEU A 169 3.06 11.90 -8.79
CA LEU A 169 2.09 12.99 -8.67
C LEU A 169 2.18 13.68 -7.30
N LEU A 170 2.32 12.91 -6.22
CA LEU A 170 2.48 13.46 -4.88
C LEU A 170 3.75 14.30 -4.75
N LEU A 171 4.88 13.83 -5.30
CA LEU A 171 6.14 14.58 -5.32
C LEU A 171 6.00 15.89 -6.10
N GLN A 172 5.33 15.89 -7.26
CA GLN A 172 5.05 17.11 -8.02
C GLN A 172 4.17 18.10 -7.24
N ILE A 173 3.18 17.61 -6.48
CA ILE A 173 2.34 18.45 -5.62
C ILE A 173 3.16 19.05 -4.48
N LEU A 174 4.04 18.26 -3.85
CA LEU A 174 4.93 18.72 -2.79
C LEU A 174 5.92 19.77 -3.29
N GLU A 175 6.51 19.55 -4.47
CA GLU A 175 7.39 20.52 -5.14
C GLU A 175 6.66 21.84 -5.41
N LYS A 176 5.44 21.79 -5.95
CA LYS A 176 4.61 23.00 -6.17
C LYS A 176 4.29 23.72 -4.86
N LYS A 177 3.97 22.99 -3.79
CA LYS A 177 3.73 23.57 -2.46
C LYS A 177 4.99 24.22 -1.89
N GLU A 178 6.15 23.60 -2.08
CA GLU A 178 7.43 24.13 -1.65
C GLU A 178 7.79 25.41 -2.40
N ASN A 179 7.58 25.45 -3.71
CA ASN A 179 7.77 26.65 -4.50
C ASN A 179 6.89 27.82 -4.02
N ILE A 180 5.62 27.56 -3.70
CA ILE A 180 4.72 28.57 -3.12
C ILE A 180 5.23 29.02 -1.73
N ARG A 181 5.72 28.08 -0.90
CA ARG A 181 6.29 28.39 0.41
C ARG A 181 7.51 29.30 0.26
N MET A 182 8.42 28.98 -0.65
CA MET A 182 9.60 29.78 -0.96
C MET A 182 9.24 31.18 -1.47
N GLN A 183 8.25 31.31 -2.36
CA GLN A 183 7.74 32.61 -2.81
C GLN A 183 7.23 33.46 -1.64
N ARG A 184 6.45 32.87 -0.74
CA ARG A 184 5.97 33.57 0.47
C ARG A 184 7.12 34.00 1.38
N PHE A 185 8.15 33.17 1.55
CA PHE A 185 9.34 33.55 2.32
C PHE A 185 10.09 34.73 1.68
N LEU A 186 10.21 34.76 0.35
CA LEU A 186 10.81 35.88 -0.37
C LEU A 186 9.97 37.16 -0.20
N GLU A 187 8.64 37.07 -0.27
CA GLU A 187 7.75 38.21 0.00
C GLU A 187 7.86 38.70 1.45
N LEU A 188 7.89 37.79 2.43
CA LEU A 188 8.11 38.14 3.84
C LEU A 188 9.46 38.82 4.04
N ALA A 189 10.53 38.33 3.42
CA ALA A 189 11.84 38.97 3.45
C ALA A 189 11.79 40.39 2.86
N LYS A 190 11.11 40.58 1.73
CA LYS A 190 10.88 41.91 1.14
C LYS A 190 10.12 42.84 2.09
N LEU A 191 9.07 42.34 2.75
CA LEU A 191 8.29 43.12 3.73
C LEU A 191 9.12 43.48 4.97
N LEU A 192 9.96 42.57 5.47
CA LEU A 192 10.86 42.82 6.60
C LEU A 192 11.92 43.87 6.26
N VAL A 193 12.51 43.80 5.07
CA VAL A 193 13.43 44.84 4.57
C VAL A 193 12.68 46.18 4.46
N GLY A 194 11.48 46.19 3.90
CA GLY A 194 10.65 47.39 3.81
C GLY A 194 10.32 48.00 5.18
N LEU A 195 9.98 47.17 6.17
CA LEU A 195 9.77 47.60 7.55
C LEU A 195 11.05 48.14 8.18
N ARG A 196 12.20 47.48 7.98
CA ARG A 196 13.49 47.94 8.49
C ARG A 196 13.86 49.31 7.90
N CYS A 197 13.68 49.50 6.59
CA CYS A 197 13.86 50.80 5.94
C CYS A 197 12.93 51.87 6.51
N ARG A 198 11.64 51.55 6.73
CA ARG A 198 10.67 52.47 7.34
C ARG A 198 11.07 52.84 8.77
N VAL A 199 11.45 51.88 9.60
CA VAL A 199 11.91 52.12 10.98
C VAL A 199 13.16 52.99 10.99
N ILE A 200 14.16 52.72 10.14
CA ILE A 200 15.36 53.56 10.03
C ILE A 200 14.98 54.99 9.61
N SER A 201 14.04 55.14 8.67
CA SER A 201 13.58 56.46 8.23
C SER A 201 12.84 57.23 9.34
N THR A 202 12.01 56.56 10.14
CA THR A 202 11.29 57.21 11.25
C THR A 202 12.23 57.58 12.40
N PHE A 203 13.25 56.75 12.68
CA PHE A 203 14.30 57.08 13.65
C PHE A 203 15.15 58.27 13.18
N LYS A 204 15.61 58.29 11.93
CA LYS A 204 16.34 59.45 11.37
C LYS A 204 15.52 60.75 11.46
N ASN A 205 14.20 60.66 11.27
CA ASN A 205 13.31 61.82 11.38
C ASN A 205 13.00 62.23 12.84
N ARG A 206 13.07 61.31 13.81
CA ARG A 206 12.85 61.61 15.24
C ARG A 206 14.09 62.12 15.98
N VAL A 207 15.29 61.70 15.58
CA VAL A 207 16.54 62.04 16.29
C VAL A 207 16.96 63.52 16.16
N LYS A 208 16.27 64.33 15.33
CA LYS A 208 16.47 65.79 15.31
C LYS A 208 15.86 66.55 16.50
N ARG A 209 15.16 65.89 17.43
CA ARG A 209 14.53 66.56 18.60
C ARG A 209 14.63 65.76 19.90
N SER A 210 15.84 65.56 20.42
CA SER A 210 16.05 65.47 21.87
C SER A 210 17.54 65.54 22.20
N PRO A 211 17.96 66.35 23.20
CA PRO A 211 19.35 66.39 23.64
C PRO A 211 19.75 65.07 24.34
N PRO A 212 21.05 64.73 24.34
CA PRO A 212 21.56 63.44 24.79
C PRO A 212 21.55 63.36 26.33
N SER A 213 20.79 62.43 26.89
CA SER A 213 20.92 62.02 28.29
C SER A 213 21.84 60.81 28.36
N ALA A 214 22.82 60.92 29.24
CA ALA A 214 23.99 60.07 29.37
C ALA A 214 23.71 58.59 29.66
N ASP A 215 24.64 57.80 29.13
CA ASP A 215 25.14 56.48 29.50
C ASP A 215 24.52 55.78 30.72
N ARG A 216 23.91 54.62 30.44
CA ARG A 216 23.78 53.54 31.41
C ARG A 216 23.93 52.21 30.70
N THR A 217 25.16 51.72 30.67
CA THR A 217 25.53 50.34 30.30
C THR A 217 25.07 49.39 31.41
N LEU A 218 24.17 48.48 31.07
CA LEU A 218 23.84 47.31 31.90
C LEU A 218 24.05 46.02 31.08
N PRO A 219 24.52 44.93 31.73
CA PRO A 219 25.00 43.74 31.05
C PRO A 219 23.84 42.92 30.46
N ALA A 220 24.11 42.34 29.29
CA ALA A 220 23.19 41.52 28.52
C ALA A 220 22.84 40.21 29.25
N GLN A 221 21.76 40.23 30.03
CA GLN A 221 21.04 39.02 30.37
C GLN A 221 20.16 38.64 29.18
N VAL A 222 20.42 37.45 28.60
CA VAL A 222 19.58 36.79 27.59
C VAL A 222 18.25 36.40 28.26
N SER A 223 17.38 37.39 28.46
CA SER A 223 15.98 37.16 28.79
C SER A 223 15.34 36.54 27.56
N ARG A 224 14.78 35.34 27.73
CA ARG A 224 13.90 34.70 26.74
C ARG A 224 12.98 35.78 26.19
N VAL A 225 13.10 36.04 24.89
CA VAL A 225 12.28 37.01 24.17
C VAL A 225 10.85 36.48 24.14
N SER A 226 10.16 36.57 25.27
CA SER A 226 8.71 36.64 25.35
C SER A 226 8.36 37.84 24.49
N SER A 227 7.95 37.52 23.27
CA SER A 227 7.66 38.46 22.21
C SER A 227 6.85 39.61 22.79
N HIS A 228 7.29 40.85 22.57
CA HIS A 228 6.51 42.02 22.96
C HIS A 228 5.06 41.95 22.46
N VAL A 229 4.83 41.19 21.38
CA VAL A 229 3.50 40.84 20.82
C VAL A 229 2.68 39.99 21.78
N GLU A 230 3.26 39.00 22.45
CA GLU A 230 2.58 38.16 23.43
C GLU A 230 2.18 38.97 24.66
N LYS A 231 3.08 39.85 25.15
CA LYS A 231 2.78 40.78 26.26
C LYS A 231 1.73 41.82 25.88
N THR A 232 1.73 42.33 24.64
CA THR A 232 0.68 43.25 24.17
C THR A 232 -0.65 42.53 23.93
N LEU A 233 -0.65 41.31 23.40
CA LEU A 233 -1.87 40.52 23.23
C LEU A 233 -2.50 40.13 24.57
N THR A 234 -1.70 39.68 25.54
CA THR A 234 -2.19 39.34 26.88
C THR A 234 -2.73 40.56 27.62
N THR A 235 -2.06 41.72 27.52
CA THR A 235 -2.58 42.98 28.11
C THR A 235 -3.83 43.49 27.40
N LEU A 236 -3.91 43.38 26.07
CA LEU A 236 -5.11 43.73 25.30
C LEU A 236 -6.29 42.79 25.64
N GLN A 237 -6.03 41.49 25.77
CA GLN A 237 -7.03 40.48 26.15
C GLN A 237 -7.53 40.72 27.58
N ALA A 238 -6.63 41.00 28.52
CA ALA A 238 -6.99 41.37 29.90
C ALA A 238 -7.84 42.66 29.93
N TYR A 239 -7.50 43.65 29.10
CA TYR A 239 -8.28 44.88 28.96
C TYR A 239 -9.68 44.62 28.40
N HIS A 240 -9.81 43.79 27.36
CA HIS A 240 -11.10 43.39 26.78
C HIS A 240 -11.97 42.62 27.77
N ILE A 241 -11.40 41.67 28.52
CA ILE A 241 -12.13 40.93 29.56
C ILE A 241 -12.61 41.91 30.65
N ARG A 242 -11.76 42.86 31.06
CA ARG A 242 -12.14 43.88 32.05
C ARG A 242 -13.27 44.79 31.54
N LEU A 243 -13.19 45.23 30.29
CA LEU A 243 -14.22 46.04 29.65
C LEU A 243 -15.54 45.27 29.55
N ASN A 244 -15.52 44.01 29.09
CA ASN A 244 -16.70 43.18 29.00
C ASN A 244 -17.32 42.94 30.38
N LYS A 245 -16.52 42.66 31.41
CA LYS A 245 -17.02 42.55 32.80
C LYS A 245 -17.67 43.85 33.29
N ILE A 246 -17.14 45.02 32.91
CA ILE A 246 -17.74 46.31 33.25
C ILE A 246 -19.07 46.49 32.49
N ILE A 247 -19.09 46.18 31.19
CA ILE A 247 -20.28 46.30 30.34
C ILE A 247 -21.38 45.34 30.80
N GLU A 248 -21.05 44.08 31.08
CA GLU A 248 -22.00 43.10 31.60
C GLU A 248 -22.57 43.52 32.94
N ARG A 249 -21.72 43.97 33.89
CA ARG A 249 -22.20 44.55 35.15
C ARG A 249 -23.14 45.72 34.94
N THR A 250 -22.86 46.61 33.99
CA THR A 250 -23.77 47.74 33.68
C THR A 250 -25.05 47.32 32.97
N LYS A 251 -25.11 46.14 32.33
CA LYS A 251 -26.30 45.61 31.67
C LYS A 251 -27.18 44.80 32.62
N THR A 252 -26.57 44.02 33.51
CA THR A 252 -27.27 43.12 34.43
C THR A 252 -27.66 43.82 35.72
N GLU A 253 -26.82 44.70 36.25
CA GLU A 253 -27.17 45.61 37.33
C GLU A 253 -27.47 46.96 36.70
N LYS A 254 -28.73 47.42 36.77
CA LYS A 254 -28.99 48.86 36.85
C LYS A 254 -28.34 49.30 38.14
N LEU A 255 -27.02 49.55 38.12
CA LEU A 255 -26.26 49.97 39.28
C LEU A 255 -26.91 51.23 39.79
N ASP A 256 -27.70 51.05 40.85
CA ASP A 256 -28.49 52.13 41.40
C ASP A 256 -27.50 53.19 41.86
N ARG A 257 -27.68 54.41 41.38
CA ARG A 257 -26.71 55.50 41.53
C ARG A 257 -26.35 55.70 43.01
N ALA A 258 -27.31 55.44 43.90
CA ALA A 258 -27.14 55.46 45.34
C ALA A 258 -26.07 54.49 45.86
N THR A 259 -25.92 53.29 45.25
CA THR A 259 -24.99 52.25 45.72
C THR A 259 -23.53 52.59 45.43
N VAL A 260 -23.23 53.15 44.25
CA VAL A 260 -21.87 53.58 43.87
C VAL A 260 -21.48 54.82 44.67
N GLU A 261 -22.41 55.76 44.83
CA GLU A 261 -22.21 56.94 45.65
C GLU A 261 -22.01 56.56 47.13
N GLY A 262 -22.74 55.54 47.61
CA GLY A 262 -22.59 54.97 48.94
C GLY A 262 -21.22 54.32 49.19
N ARG A 263 -20.54 53.81 48.16
CA ARG A 263 -19.16 53.29 48.27
C ARG A 263 -18.10 54.39 48.19
N LEU A 264 -18.36 55.47 47.47
CA LEU A 264 -17.40 56.56 47.28
C LEU A 264 -17.35 57.51 48.48
N ARG A 265 -18.49 57.75 49.14
CA ARG A 265 -18.60 58.59 50.35
C ARG A 265 -17.66 58.16 51.49
N PRO A 266 -17.63 56.88 51.93
CA PRO A 266 -16.76 56.46 53.04
C PRO A 266 -15.27 56.56 52.67
N GLU A 267 -14.87 56.34 51.42
CA GLU A 267 -13.47 56.51 51.01
C GLU A 267 -13.04 57.99 50.97
N ILE A 268 -13.93 58.88 50.53
CA ILE A 268 -13.66 60.32 50.59
C ILE A 268 -13.59 60.79 52.05
N SER A 269 -14.52 60.34 52.89
CA SER A 269 -14.54 60.59 54.34
C SER A 269 -13.23 60.12 55.00
N LYS A 270 -12.79 58.89 54.72
CA LYS A 270 -11.53 58.33 55.21
C LYS A 270 -10.31 59.12 54.76
N ARG A 271 -10.31 59.65 53.53
CA ARG A 271 -9.18 60.43 52.99
C ARG A 271 -9.13 61.86 53.52
N LEU A 272 -10.28 62.43 53.86
CA LEU A 272 -10.38 63.77 54.44
C LEU A 272 -10.27 63.76 55.98
N ASN A 273 -10.34 62.58 56.61
CA ASN A 273 -10.45 62.40 58.07
C ASN A 273 -11.66 63.13 58.67
N VAL A 274 -12.77 63.16 57.94
CA VAL A 274 -14.02 63.85 58.35
C VAL A 274 -15.18 62.86 58.32
N ASN A 275 -16.23 63.07 59.12
CA ASN A 275 -17.40 62.20 59.17
C ASN A 275 -18.11 62.10 57.79
N THR A 276 -18.71 60.95 57.49
CA THR A 276 -19.34 60.62 56.20
C THR A 276 -20.49 61.57 55.82
N ASN A 277 -21.14 62.18 56.81
CA ASN A 277 -22.26 63.10 56.62
C ASN A 277 -21.84 64.58 56.57
N ASP A 278 -20.55 64.88 56.61
CA ASP A 278 -20.06 66.26 56.61
C ASP A 278 -20.24 66.92 55.23
N PRO A 279 -20.67 68.20 55.15
CA PRO A 279 -20.82 68.93 53.90
C PRO A 279 -19.54 68.94 53.05
N SER A 280 -18.35 68.90 53.66
CA SER A 280 -17.07 68.82 52.95
C SER A 280 -16.95 67.57 52.07
N VAL A 281 -17.40 66.41 52.56
CA VAL A 281 -17.42 65.14 51.80
C VAL A 281 -18.38 65.24 50.61
N THR A 282 -19.53 65.87 50.79
CA THR A 282 -20.51 66.06 49.70
C THR A 282 -20.00 67.01 48.61
N LYS A 283 -19.23 68.03 48.99
CA LYS A 283 -18.60 68.98 48.05
C LYS A 283 -17.55 68.27 47.19
N VAL A 284 -16.64 67.51 47.80
CA VAL A 284 -15.61 66.74 47.07
C VAL A 284 -16.23 65.66 46.18
N LEU A 285 -17.31 65.02 46.64
CA LEU A 285 -18.08 64.07 45.84
C LEU A 285 -18.66 64.74 44.57
N ASN A 286 -19.22 65.95 44.71
CA ASN A 286 -19.78 66.70 43.60
C ASN A 286 -18.70 67.21 42.63
N GLU A 287 -17.55 67.65 43.13
CA GLU A 287 -16.38 68.01 42.32
C GLU A 287 -15.82 66.80 41.56
N CYS A 288 -15.71 65.64 42.21
CA CYS A 288 -15.33 64.38 41.57
C CYS A 288 -16.31 64.02 40.45
N ARG A 289 -17.62 64.20 40.66
CA ARG A 289 -18.64 64.00 39.62
C ARG A 289 -18.51 64.99 38.48
N ALA A 290 -18.32 66.27 38.77
CA ALA A 290 -18.16 67.31 37.76
C ALA A 290 -16.91 67.05 36.91
N SER A 291 -15.79 66.69 37.54
CA SER A 291 -14.54 66.30 36.89
C SER A 291 -14.69 65.01 36.08
N ALA A 292 -15.39 63.99 36.61
CA ALA A 292 -15.67 62.77 35.87
C ALA A 292 -16.56 63.02 34.64
N ARG A 293 -17.61 63.84 34.78
CA ARG A 293 -18.49 64.26 33.68
C ARG A 293 -17.74 65.10 32.66
N GLY A 294 -16.89 66.02 33.10
CA GLY A 294 -16.04 66.84 32.23
C GLY A 294 -15.07 65.96 31.43
N ARG A 295 -14.39 65.02 32.09
CA ARG A 295 -13.51 64.04 31.41
C ARG A 295 -14.27 63.13 30.46
N ALA A 296 -15.48 62.69 30.83
CA ALA A 296 -16.32 61.89 29.96
C ALA A 296 -16.75 62.69 28.73
N ARG A 297 -17.23 63.92 28.90
CA ARG A 297 -17.57 64.84 27.81
C ARG A 297 -16.38 65.11 26.91
N ASN A 298 -15.21 65.45 27.46
CA ASN A 298 -14.02 65.69 26.66
C ASN A 298 -13.55 64.43 25.91
N ARG A 299 -13.65 63.23 26.50
CA ARG A 299 -13.32 61.98 25.78
C ARG A 299 -14.32 61.63 24.69
N ILE A 300 -15.59 62.01 24.86
CA ILE A 300 -16.63 61.86 23.84
C ILE A 300 -16.37 62.90 22.74
N CYS A 301 -16.26 64.19 23.07
CA CYS A 301 -16.01 65.27 22.12
C CYS A 301 -14.68 65.10 21.35
N VAL A 302 -13.58 64.65 21.96
CA VAL A 302 -12.31 64.42 21.23
C VAL A 302 -12.46 63.31 20.18
N LYS A 303 -13.37 62.35 20.36
CA LYS A 303 -13.70 61.36 19.31
C LYS A 303 -14.59 61.92 18.22
N PHE A 304 -15.38 62.96 18.50
CA PHE A 304 -16.26 63.62 17.54
C PHE A 304 -15.68 64.88 16.90
N ALA A 305 -14.63 65.49 17.47
CA ALA A 305 -13.99 66.72 16.96
C ALA A 305 -13.16 66.48 15.68
N HIS A 306 -12.77 65.23 15.39
CA HIS A 306 -12.27 64.84 14.07
C HIS A 306 -13.41 64.50 13.08
N SER A 307 -14.66 64.66 13.49
CA SER A 307 -15.89 64.37 12.75
C SER A 307 -16.83 65.60 12.74
N GLU A 308 -16.28 66.81 12.70
CA GLU A 308 -17.05 68.05 12.48
C GLU A 308 -17.19 68.44 11.00
N LEU A 309 -16.91 67.51 10.08
CA LEU A 309 -17.58 67.56 8.79
C LEU A 309 -18.99 67.04 9.05
N SER A 310 -20.02 67.83 8.69
CA SER A 310 -21.42 67.42 8.66
C SER A 310 -21.56 66.17 7.80
N THR A 311 -21.29 65.02 8.43
CA THR A 311 -21.33 63.72 7.78
C THR A 311 -22.80 63.44 7.59
N SER A 312 -23.25 63.65 6.35
CA SER A 312 -24.60 63.33 5.91
C SER A 312 -24.99 61.95 6.45
N ASN A 313 -26.26 61.73 6.80
CA ASN A 313 -26.73 60.43 7.31
C ASN A 313 -26.29 59.26 6.40
N ARG A 314 -26.07 59.53 5.11
CA ARG A 314 -25.46 58.64 4.13
C ARG A 314 -24.02 58.22 4.49
N GLU A 315 -23.17 59.13 4.93
CA GLU A 315 -21.79 58.85 5.34
C GLU A 315 -21.73 58.02 6.63
N LEU A 316 -22.66 58.23 7.57
CA LEU A 316 -22.79 57.39 8.75
C LEU A 316 -23.21 55.95 8.39
N MET A 317 -24.12 55.78 7.42
CA MET A 317 -24.45 54.45 6.90
C MET A 317 -23.24 53.80 6.21
N LEU A 318 -22.52 54.53 5.36
CA LEU A 318 -21.30 54.02 4.73
C LEU A 318 -20.23 53.63 5.76
N LEU A 319 -20.04 54.43 6.80
CA LEU A 319 -19.11 54.11 7.89
C LEU A 319 -19.55 52.85 8.65
N ARG A 320 -20.85 52.72 8.94
CA ARG A 320 -21.42 51.52 9.56
C ARG A 320 -21.20 50.29 8.69
N ASP A 321 -21.39 50.38 7.39
CA ASP A 321 -21.19 49.27 6.47
C ASP A 321 -19.71 48.89 6.36
N THR A 322 -18.80 49.86 6.32
CA THR A 322 -17.36 49.58 6.37
C THR A 322 -16.94 48.96 7.70
N MET A 323 -17.53 49.39 8.81
CA MET A 323 -17.28 48.79 10.13
C MET A 323 -17.77 47.33 10.17
N HIS A 324 -18.97 47.05 9.67
CA HIS A 324 -19.50 45.68 9.58
C HIS A 324 -18.69 44.80 8.62
N SER A 325 -18.20 45.37 7.52
CA SER A 325 -17.30 44.67 6.59
C SER A 325 -15.98 44.31 7.27
N LYS A 326 -15.35 45.27 7.99
CA LYS A 326 -14.14 45.03 8.77
C LYS A 326 -14.36 44.03 9.90
N GLN A 327 -15.50 44.09 10.58
CA GLN A 327 -15.86 43.15 11.63
C GLN A 327 -16.01 41.73 11.06
N ARG A 328 -16.69 41.56 9.92
CA ARG A 328 -16.78 40.27 9.22
C ARG A 328 -15.40 39.76 8.80
N ALA A 329 -14.56 40.60 8.20
CA ALA A 329 -13.21 40.21 7.82
C ALA A 329 -12.34 39.79 9.02
N LEU A 330 -12.48 40.48 10.17
CA LEU A 330 -11.79 40.08 11.40
C LEU A 330 -12.34 38.77 11.96
N GLN A 331 -13.66 38.56 11.91
CA GLN A 331 -14.28 37.30 12.33
C GLN A 331 -13.79 36.14 11.46
N ASP A 332 -13.77 36.30 10.14
CA ASP A 332 -13.26 35.29 9.21
C ASP A 332 -11.78 34.98 9.45
N LEU A 333 -10.96 36.00 9.76
CA LEU A 333 -9.55 35.81 10.11
C LEU A 333 -9.39 35.05 11.42
N VAL A 334 -10.19 35.38 12.44
CA VAL A 334 -10.21 34.67 13.73
C VAL A 334 -10.63 33.22 13.54
N ASP A 335 -11.69 32.96 12.80
CA ASP A 335 -12.18 31.60 12.57
C ASP A 335 -11.18 30.77 11.75
N ARG A 336 -10.53 31.38 10.75
CA ARG A 336 -9.42 30.74 10.02
C ARG A 336 -8.22 30.45 10.93
N SER A 337 -7.86 31.37 11.82
CA SER A 337 -6.76 31.17 12.77
C SER A 337 -7.06 30.05 13.77
N ARG A 338 -8.32 29.94 14.23
CA ARG A 338 -8.80 28.85 15.07
C ARG A 338 -8.77 27.52 14.33
N GLY A 339 -9.19 27.49 13.06
CA GLY A 339 -9.11 26.31 12.22
C GLY A 339 -7.67 25.82 12.05
N LEU A 340 -6.72 26.72 11.79
CA LEU A 340 -5.30 26.38 11.72
C LEU A 340 -4.75 25.88 13.06
N LEU A 341 -5.13 26.50 14.17
CA LEU A 341 -4.73 26.07 15.51
C LEU A 341 -5.23 24.65 15.80
N PHE A 342 -6.52 24.38 15.52
CA PHE A 342 -7.11 23.06 15.68
C PHE A 342 -6.39 22.00 14.83
N LEU A 343 -6.14 22.29 13.55
CA LEU A 343 -5.41 21.38 12.66
C LEU A 343 -3.99 21.11 13.15
N SER A 344 -3.28 22.16 13.58
CA SER A 344 -1.91 22.01 14.10
C SER A 344 -1.87 21.14 15.37
N HIS A 345 -2.83 21.33 16.27
CA HIS A 345 -2.97 20.52 17.47
C HIS A 345 -3.34 19.07 17.14
N HIS A 346 -4.26 18.86 16.19
CA HIS A 346 -4.64 17.53 15.72
C HIS A 346 -3.44 16.79 15.12
N PHE A 347 -2.66 17.42 14.25
CA PHE A 347 -1.46 16.79 13.67
C PHE A 347 -0.40 16.49 14.72
N ALA A 348 -0.18 17.39 15.69
CA ALA A 348 0.74 17.12 16.80
C ALA A 348 0.29 15.89 17.60
N LYS A 349 -1.02 15.74 17.86
CA LYS A 349 -1.58 14.57 18.54
C LYS A 349 -1.45 13.29 17.71
N CYS A 350 -1.73 13.34 16.41
CA CYS A 350 -1.53 12.20 15.51
C CYS A 350 -0.06 11.76 15.47
N LEU A 351 0.88 12.71 15.43
CA LEU A 351 2.32 12.40 15.49
C LEU A 351 2.72 11.79 16.83
N SER A 352 2.22 12.32 17.96
CA SER A 352 2.46 11.72 19.28
C SER A 352 1.96 10.28 19.33
N ASN A 353 0.71 10.04 18.92
CA ASN A 353 0.11 8.72 18.90
C ASN A 353 0.88 7.77 17.95
N PHE A 354 1.27 8.26 16.78
CA PHE A 354 2.07 7.48 15.83
C PHE A 354 3.42 7.09 16.44
N LEU A 355 4.10 8.03 17.11
CA LEU A 355 5.36 7.74 17.79
C LEU A 355 5.14 6.75 18.94
N GLU A 356 4.16 6.95 19.80
CA GLU A 356 3.84 6.03 20.91
C GLU A 356 3.53 4.62 20.42
N GLN A 357 2.78 4.47 19.34
CA GLN A 357 2.41 3.16 18.80
C GLN A 357 3.54 2.48 18.01
N ASN A 358 4.31 3.25 17.23
CA ASN A 358 5.29 2.68 16.30
C ASN A 358 6.71 2.62 16.87
N THR A 359 7.07 3.44 17.87
CA THR A 359 8.43 3.41 18.44
C THR A 359 8.78 2.05 19.02
N GLY A 360 7.86 1.41 19.75
CA GLY A 360 8.07 0.05 20.27
C GLY A 360 8.20 -1.00 19.16
N ILE A 361 7.34 -0.95 18.15
CA ILE A 361 7.35 -1.89 17.01
C ILE A 361 8.63 -1.71 16.19
N LEU A 362 9.01 -0.46 15.90
CA LEU A 362 10.23 -0.12 15.17
C LEU A 362 11.46 -0.54 15.98
N ALA A 363 11.52 -0.25 17.27
CA ALA A 363 12.63 -0.68 18.12
C ALA A 363 12.75 -2.21 18.16
N HIS A 364 11.64 -2.93 18.30
CA HIS A 364 11.63 -4.39 18.27
C HIS A 364 12.12 -4.93 16.92
N ARG A 365 11.60 -4.40 15.80
CA ARG A 365 12.06 -4.78 14.46
C ARG A 365 13.53 -4.46 14.23
N LEU A 366 14.02 -3.34 14.77
CA LEU A 366 15.43 -2.96 14.64
C LEU A 366 16.34 -3.89 15.45
N ILE A 367 15.89 -4.33 16.63
CA ILE A 367 16.58 -5.36 17.44
C ILE A 367 16.56 -6.72 16.74
N GLU A 368 15.41 -7.12 16.15
CA GLU A 368 15.30 -8.35 15.37
C GLU A 368 16.20 -8.33 14.13
N GLU A 369 16.22 -7.22 13.40
CA GLU A 369 17.11 -7.01 12.25
C GLU A 369 18.58 -6.96 12.69
N GLU A 370 18.91 -6.35 13.82
CA GLU A 370 20.26 -6.38 14.37
C GLU A 370 20.69 -7.82 14.69
N ALA A 371 19.82 -8.62 15.31
CA ALA A 371 20.09 -10.03 15.59
C ALA A 371 20.25 -10.85 14.30
N ARG A 372 19.41 -10.59 13.29
CA ARG A 372 19.51 -11.21 11.96
C ARG A 372 20.80 -10.82 11.25
N ALA A 373 21.16 -9.55 11.26
CA ALA A 373 22.38 -9.00 10.69
C ALA A 373 23.64 -9.56 11.38
N ARG A 374 23.63 -9.72 12.71
CA ARG A 374 24.70 -10.41 13.44
C ARG A 374 24.88 -11.84 12.94
N GLY A 375 23.78 -12.58 12.73
CA GLY A 375 23.81 -13.90 12.10
C GLY A 375 24.46 -13.90 10.72
N TYR A 376 24.19 -12.88 9.89
CA TYR A 376 24.85 -12.73 8.58
C TYR A 376 26.35 -12.46 8.69
N VAL A 377 26.77 -11.62 9.63
CA VAL A 377 28.18 -11.34 9.90
C VAL A 377 28.90 -12.61 10.38
N ASP A 378 28.26 -13.42 11.21
CA ASP A 378 28.83 -14.67 11.71
C ASP A 378 28.97 -15.73 10.60
N VAL A 379 27.97 -15.85 9.72
CA VAL A 379 28.06 -16.72 8.53
C VAL A 379 29.20 -16.28 7.60
N LEU A 380 29.35 -14.96 7.36
CA LEU A 380 30.45 -14.43 6.57
C LEU A 380 31.80 -14.64 7.25
N ARG A 381 31.90 -14.46 8.58
CA ARG A 381 33.10 -14.79 9.35
C ARG A 381 33.45 -16.27 9.23
N CYS A 382 32.48 -17.17 9.38
CA CYS A 382 32.68 -18.60 9.19
C CYS A 382 33.12 -18.93 7.76
N ALA A 383 32.56 -18.27 6.75
CA ALA A 383 32.98 -18.42 5.36
C ALA A 383 34.41 -17.92 5.12
N ILE A 384 34.80 -16.79 5.71
CA ILE A 384 36.16 -16.25 5.63
C ILE A 384 37.13 -17.19 6.34
N ILE A 385 36.82 -17.65 7.56
CA ILE A 385 37.65 -18.62 8.31
C ILE A 385 37.76 -19.94 7.54
N ALA A 386 36.68 -20.43 6.93
CA ALA A 386 36.71 -21.62 6.09
C ALA A 386 37.47 -21.41 4.76
N SER A 387 37.49 -20.19 4.23
CA SER A 387 38.26 -19.83 3.03
C SER A 387 39.75 -19.66 3.32
N GLN A 388 40.11 -19.35 4.57
CA GLN A 388 41.47 -19.43 5.07
C GLN A 388 41.82 -20.91 5.29
N ALA A 389 42.01 -21.61 4.18
CA ALA A 389 42.52 -22.98 4.19
C ALA A 389 43.81 -23.03 5.04
N PRO A 390 44.03 -24.09 5.85
CA PRO A 390 45.26 -24.26 6.60
C PRO A 390 46.46 -24.20 5.64
N PRO A 391 47.61 -23.62 6.07
CA PRO A 391 48.78 -23.49 5.22
C PRO A 391 49.11 -24.84 4.62
N LYS A 392 49.14 -24.90 3.28
CA LYS A 392 49.28 -26.09 2.46
C LYS A 392 50.37 -27.03 3.02
N GLN A 393 49.96 -28.04 3.79
CA GLN A 393 50.77 -29.24 3.98
C GLN A 393 50.86 -29.90 2.60
N GLN A 394 52.06 -29.81 2.03
CA GLN A 394 52.55 -30.43 0.81
C GLN A 394 51.62 -31.53 0.25
N GLN A 395 50.61 -31.13 -0.53
CA GLN A 395 49.89 -32.09 -1.36
C GLN A 395 50.88 -32.61 -2.38
N SER A 396 51.09 -33.92 -2.36
CA SER A 396 52.08 -34.60 -3.17
C SER A 396 51.86 -34.29 -4.65
N VAL A 397 52.96 -34.02 -5.36
CA VAL A 397 53.03 -33.75 -6.80
C VAL A 397 52.22 -34.77 -7.62
N PHE A 398 52.12 -36.01 -7.10
CA PHE A 398 51.32 -37.09 -7.65
C PHE A 398 49.82 -36.76 -7.78
N VAL A 399 49.21 -36.07 -6.82
CA VAL A 399 47.77 -35.76 -6.87
C VAL A 399 47.46 -34.73 -7.95
N ASP A 400 48.35 -33.77 -8.15
CA ASP A 400 48.20 -32.78 -9.23
C ASP A 400 48.48 -33.39 -10.60
N GLU A 401 49.38 -34.37 -10.69
CA GLU A 401 49.69 -35.08 -11.93
C GLU A 401 48.56 -36.02 -12.37
N VAL A 402 47.94 -36.75 -11.42
CA VAL A 402 46.74 -37.57 -11.67
C VAL A 402 45.54 -36.71 -12.07
N ARG A 403 45.33 -35.54 -11.45
CA ARG A 403 44.28 -34.60 -11.87
C ARG A 403 44.48 -34.09 -13.29
N ARG A 404 45.73 -33.79 -13.66
CA ARG A 404 46.10 -33.31 -14.99
C ARG A 404 45.81 -34.35 -16.06
N HIS A 405 46.12 -35.62 -15.78
CA HIS A 405 45.84 -36.74 -16.69
C HIS A 405 44.34 -37.05 -16.82
N CYS A 406 43.56 -36.90 -15.75
CA CYS A 406 42.13 -37.18 -15.75
C CYS A 406 41.24 -36.02 -16.25
N ARG A 407 41.81 -34.87 -16.68
CA ARG A 407 41.07 -33.64 -17.06
C ARG A 407 40.03 -33.20 -16.03
N LEU A 408 40.27 -33.48 -14.75
CA LEU A 408 39.40 -33.06 -13.66
C LEU A 408 39.67 -31.57 -13.40
N SER A 409 38.80 -30.71 -13.92
CA SER A 409 38.86 -29.25 -13.78
C SER A 409 39.07 -28.84 -12.32
N SER A 410 40.11 -28.06 -12.06
CA SER A 410 40.63 -27.66 -10.75
C SER A 410 39.73 -26.76 -9.90
N ASN A 411 38.43 -26.66 -10.24
CA ASN A 411 37.47 -25.76 -9.60
C ASN A 411 36.42 -26.47 -8.73
N THR A 412 36.76 -27.60 -8.12
CA THR A 412 35.90 -28.24 -7.10
C THR A 412 36.24 -27.86 -5.66
N ASN A 413 36.83 -26.67 -5.45
CA ASN A 413 36.57 -25.94 -4.21
C ASN A 413 35.22 -25.19 -4.28
N THR A 414 34.31 -25.62 -5.16
CA THR A 414 32.90 -25.30 -4.97
C THR A 414 32.45 -26.04 -3.72
N PRO A 415 32.12 -25.33 -2.63
CA PRO A 415 31.58 -25.98 -1.45
C PRO A 415 30.35 -26.79 -1.90
N SER A 416 30.20 -27.99 -1.32
CA SER A 416 29.06 -28.92 -1.46
C SER A 416 27.79 -28.24 -1.94
N GLY A 417 27.06 -28.83 -2.91
CA GLY A 417 25.83 -28.26 -3.47
C GLY A 417 24.82 -27.74 -2.44
N LYS A 418 24.87 -28.23 -1.19
CA LYS A 418 24.11 -27.69 -0.06
C LYS A 418 24.48 -26.24 0.31
N ALA A 419 25.77 -25.89 0.29
CA ALA A 419 26.25 -24.52 0.54
C ALA A 419 25.90 -23.59 -0.63
N ARG A 420 25.93 -24.07 -1.88
CA ARG A 420 25.49 -23.28 -3.04
C ARG A 420 23.98 -23.07 -3.05
N HIS A 421 23.20 -24.07 -2.67
CA HIS A 421 21.75 -23.92 -2.53
C HIS A 421 21.38 -23.05 -1.33
N SER A 422 22.12 -23.09 -0.22
CA SER A 422 21.89 -22.16 0.89
C SER A 422 22.25 -20.72 0.51
N LEU A 423 23.32 -20.52 -0.26
CA LEU A 423 23.78 -19.19 -0.69
C LEU A 423 22.89 -18.62 -1.82
N ASN A 424 22.38 -19.45 -2.73
CA ASN A 424 21.38 -19.03 -3.71
C ASN A 424 20.00 -18.79 -3.07
N ALA A 425 19.55 -19.63 -2.14
CA ALA A 425 18.32 -19.41 -1.37
C ALA A 425 18.42 -18.17 -0.46
N PHE A 426 19.63 -17.85 -0.01
CA PHE A 426 19.96 -16.63 0.72
C PHE A 426 19.80 -15.38 -0.14
N PHE A 427 20.36 -15.38 -1.36
CA PHE A 427 20.21 -14.25 -2.29
C PHE A 427 18.79 -14.06 -2.81
N SER A 428 18.01 -15.14 -2.98
CA SER A 428 16.60 -15.02 -3.39
C SER A 428 15.65 -14.66 -2.24
N GLY A 429 16.09 -14.78 -0.98
CA GLY A 429 15.34 -14.35 0.20
C GLY A 429 15.66 -12.93 0.69
N SER A 430 16.79 -12.34 0.28
CA SER A 430 17.15 -10.97 0.64
C SER A 430 16.58 -9.98 -0.37
N THR A 431 15.35 -9.53 -0.16
CA THR A 431 14.89 -8.23 -0.67
C THR A 431 15.66 -7.12 0.04
N LEU A 432 16.89 -6.89 -0.39
CA LEU A 432 17.62 -5.66 -0.09
C LEU A 432 16.87 -4.53 -0.79
N GLU A 433 16.26 -3.64 0.00
CA GLU A 433 15.75 -2.37 -0.50
C GLU A 433 16.89 -1.69 -1.27
N VAL A 434 16.67 -1.53 -2.57
CA VAL A 434 17.60 -0.87 -3.48
C VAL A 434 17.81 0.55 -2.95
N PRO A 435 19.06 0.95 -2.64
CA PRO A 435 19.33 2.29 -2.14
C PRO A 435 18.88 3.34 -3.18
N PRO A 436 18.46 4.53 -2.72
CA PRO A 436 17.93 5.57 -3.60
C PRO A 436 18.95 5.89 -4.71
N HIS A 437 18.45 5.81 -5.95
CA HIS A 437 19.17 5.98 -7.21
C HIS A 437 20.32 6.98 -7.13
N ASP A 438 21.55 6.48 -7.27
CA ASP A 438 22.71 7.27 -7.62
C ASP A 438 22.59 7.67 -9.11
N PRO A 439 22.59 8.96 -9.49
CA PRO A 439 22.39 9.41 -10.87
C PRO A 439 23.47 8.95 -11.87
N GLN A 440 24.51 8.24 -11.42
CA GLN A 440 25.53 7.66 -12.29
C GLN A 440 25.23 6.21 -12.74
N CYS A 441 24.15 5.57 -12.27
CA CYS A 441 23.86 4.16 -12.56
C CYS A 441 23.07 3.89 -13.86
N GLY A 442 22.66 4.93 -14.59
CA GLY A 442 21.89 4.81 -15.85
C GLY A 442 22.43 3.81 -16.90
N PRO A 443 23.75 3.77 -17.19
CA PRO A 443 24.26 2.84 -18.22
C PRO A 443 24.33 1.38 -17.76
N LEU A 444 24.31 1.10 -16.45
CA LEU A 444 24.31 -0.28 -15.93
C LEU A 444 22.90 -0.88 -15.94
N THR A 445 21.88 -0.06 -15.70
CA THR A 445 20.47 -0.49 -15.81
C THR A 445 20.07 -0.77 -17.26
N GLU A 446 20.54 0.04 -18.22
CA GLU A 446 20.28 -0.21 -19.65
C GLU A 446 20.92 -1.53 -20.14
N ASN A 447 22.13 -1.85 -19.66
CA ASN A 447 22.79 -3.11 -19.98
C ASN A 447 22.09 -4.33 -19.32
N ALA A 448 21.59 -4.18 -18.10
CA ALA A 448 20.83 -5.24 -17.42
C ALA A 448 19.46 -5.47 -18.09
N GLU A 449 18.79 -4.40 -18.54
CA GLU A 449 17.56 -4.51 -19.32
C GLU A 449 17.79 -5.15 -20.70
N ALA A 450 18.91 -4.85 -21.36
CA ALA A 450 19.29 -5.50 -22.61
C ALA A 450 19.57 -6.99 -22.42
N LEU A 451 20.29 -7.36 -21.35
CA LEU A 451 20.59 -8.76 -21.03
C LEU A 451 19.32 -9.55 -20.70
N THR A 452 18.41 -8.98 -19.91
CA THR A 452 17.15 -9.64 -19.54
C THR A 452 16.20 -9.79 -20.73
N LYS A 453 16.20 -8.84 -21.67
CA LYS A 453 15.48 -8.99 -22.96
C LYS A 453 16.07 -10.12 -23.80
N GLN A 454 17.40 -10.19 -23.90
CA GLN A 454 18.08 -11.24 -24.66
C GLN A 454 17.82 -12.63 -24.06
N ASP A 455 17.86 -12.75 -22.74
CA ASP A 455 17.52 -13.99 -22.03
C ASP A 455 16.04 -14.36 -22.23
N GLY A 456 15.14 -13.37 -22.21
CA GLY A 456 13.72 -13.56 -22.51
C GLY A 456 13.46 -14.09 -23.94
N GLU A 457 14.16 -13.54 -24.93
CA GLU A 457 14.10 -14.02 -26.32
C GLU A 457 14.64 -15.44 -26.47
N PHE A 458 15.73 -15.78 -25.77
CA PHE A 458 16.27 -17.13 -25.77
C PHE A 458 15.32 -18.15 -25.14
N ILE A 459 14.70 -17.81 -23.99
CA ILE A 459 13.74 -18.67 -23.30
C ILE A 459 12.51 -18.90 -24.16
N THR A 460 11.96 -17.85 -24.78
CA THR A 460 10.77 -17.97 -25.64
C THR A 460 11.05 -18.79 -26.90
N SER A 461 12.24 -18.64 -27.50
CA SER A 461 12.70 -19.47 -28.63
C SER A 461 12.86 -20.94 -28.25
N LEU A 462 13.46 -21.22 -27.08
CA LEU A 462 13.61 -22.59 -26.57
C LEU A 462 12.25 -23.25 -26.30
N LEU A 463 11.29 -22.49 -25.77
CA LEU A 463 9.92 -22.97 -25.54
C LEU A 463 9.19 -23.26 -26.85
N HIS A 464 9.29 -22.40 -27.86
CA HIS A 464 8.74 -22.67 -29.20
C HIS A 464 9.30 -23.97 -29.77
N ARG A 465 10.63 -24.15 -29.72
CA ARG A 465 11.28 -25.37 -30.19
C ARG A 465 10.83 -26.62 -29.44
N LYS A 466 10.50 -26.51 -28.15
CA LYS A 466 9.92 -27.63 -27.37
C LYS A 466 8.48 -27.94 -27.79
N ILE A 467 7.67 -26.92 -28.07
CA ILE A 467 6.30 -27.08 -28.57
C ILE A 467 6.33 -27.76 -29.95
N ASP A 468 7.18 -27.30 -30.86
CA ASP A 468 7.31 -27.88 -32.20
C ASP A 468 7.74 -29.36 -32.14
N LYS A 469 8.68 -29.69 -31.24
CA LYS A 469 9.06 -31.09 -30.99
C LYS A 469 7.91 -31.94 -30.46
N ALA A 470 7.08 -31.39 -29.56
CA ALA A 470 5.92 -32.10 -29.04
C ALA A 470 4.87 -32.34 -30.14
N GLN A 471 4.61 -31.34 -30.99
CA GLN A 471 3.71 -31.47 -32.14
C GLN A 471 4.23 -32.48 -33.17
N MET A 472 5.53 -32.47 -33.47
CA MET A 472 6.16 -33.48 -34.32
C MET A 472 5.99 -34.90 -33.74
N GLY A 473 6.13 -35.04 -32.42
CA GLY A 473 5.88 -36.29 -31.71
C GLY A 473 4.42 -36.77 -31.83
N GLN A 474 3.44 -35.86 -31.77
CA GLN A 474 2.03 -36.18 -31.97
C GLN A 474 1.75 -36.66 -33.41
N HIS A 475 2.33 -36.00 -34.40
CA HIS A 475 2.26 -36.45 -35.80
C HIS A 475 2.81 -37.86 -35.97
N LEU A 476 3.96 -38.16 -35.35
CA LEU A 476 4.54 -39.52 -35.39
C LEU A 476 3.61 -40.57 -34.77
N VAL A 477 2.97 -40.25 -33.65
CA VAL A 477 2.00 -41.16 -33.01
C VAL A 477 0.79 -41.38 -33.93
N GLN A 478 0.34 -40.34 -34.63
CA GLN A 478 -0.75 -40.45 -35.59
C GLN A 478 -0.38 -41.32 -36.79
N ASP A 479 0.84 -41.17 -37.31
CA ASP A 479 1.36 -42.00 -38.40
C ASP A 479 1.48 -43.47 -37.99
N VAL A 480 1.97 -43.76 -36.79
CA VAL A 480 2.02 -45.13 -36.24
C VAL A 480 0.62 -45.72 -36.11
N ASN A 481 -0.36 -44.95 -35.64
CA ASN A 481 -1.75 -45.40 -35.55
C ASN A 481 -2.37 -45.67 -36.93
N ASN A 482 -2.03 -44.86 -37.95
CA ASN A 482 -2.45 -45.09 -39.32
C ASN A 482 -1.85 -46.38 -39.89
N ILE A 483 -0.54 -46.60 -39.69
CA ILE A 483 0.14 -47.84 -40.09
C ILE A 483 -0.49 -49.07 -39.41
N LEU A 484 -0.78 -48.98 -38.11
CA LEU A 484 -1.44 -50.08 -37.38
C LEU A 484 -2.86 -50.35 -37.90
N ARG A 485 -3.60 -49.30 -38.27
CA ARG A 485 -4.93 -49.43 -38.88
C ARG A 485 -4.85 -50.10 -40.25
N ASP A 486 -3.87 -49.71 -41.08
CA ASP A 486 -3.64 -50.31 -42.39
C ASP A 486 -3.21 -51.78 -42.27
N PHE A 487 -2.34 -52.09 -41.30
CA PHE A 487 -1.92 -53.46 -41.03
C PHE A 487 -3.10 -54.36 -40.62
N ARG A 488 -4.00 -53.86 -39.76
CA ARG A 488 -5.24 -54.59 -39.42
C ARG A 488 -6.12 -54.81 -40.64
N ALA A 489 -6.29 -53.80 -41.49
CA ALA A 489 -7.08 -53.92 -42.71
C ALA A 489 -6.52 -54.99 -43.67
N VAL A 490 -5.18 -55.10 -43.77
CA VAL A 490 -4.52 -56.16 -44.56
C VAL A 490 -4.75 -57.54 -43.93
N VAL A 491 -4.56 -57.68 -42.62
CA VAL A 491 -4.78 -58.96 -41.91
C VAL A 491 -6.24 -59.42 -42.02
N ASP A 492 -7.20 -58.50 -41.90
CA ASP A 492 -8.62 -58.82 -42.06
C ASP A 492 -8.96 -59.24 -43.49
N LYS A 493 -8.31 -58.62 -44.49
CA LYS A 493 -8.45 -59.02 -45.91
C LYS A 493 -7.85 -60.41 -46.17
N GLU A 494 -6.71 -60.73 -45.56
CA GLU A 494 -6.07 -62.05 -45.63
C GLU A 494 -6.98 -63.13 -45.00
N LYS A 495 -7.55 -62.84 -43.81
CA LYS A 495 -8.50 -63.73 -43.15
C LYS A 495 -9.73 -64.01 -44.01
N ARG A 496 -10.29 -62.98 -44.67
CA ARG A 496 -11.42 -63.14 -45.60
C ARG A 496 -11.06 -64.01 -46.81
N ARG A 497 -9.88 -63.80 -47.43
CA ARG A 497 -9.38 -64.65 -48.53
C ARG A 497 -9.22 -66.12 -48.10
N ASN A 498 -8.70 -66.36 -46.90
CA ASN A 498 -8.52 -67.71 -46.37
C ASN A 498 -9.88 -68.38 -46.06
N GLN A 499 -10.88 -67.64 -45.60
CA GLN A 499 -12.26 -68.14 -45.44
C GLN A 499 -12.91 -68.48 -46.79
N GLU A 500 -12.72 -67.65 -47.81
CA GLU A 500 -13.21 -67.90 -49.18
C GLU A 500 -12.52 -69.12 -49.82
N HIS A 501 -11.21 -69.31 -49.60
CA HIS A 501 -10.50 -70.50 -50.09
C HIS A 501 -10.92 -71.79 -49.35
N GLY A 502 -11.15 -71.72 -48.03
CA GLY A 502 -11.64 -72.86 -47.24
C GLY A 502 -13.05 -73.29 -47.65
N THR A 503 -13.95 -72.34 -47.95
CA THR A 503 -15.31 -72.64 -48.40
C THR A 503 -15.35 -73.23 -49.81
N ASN A 504 -14.48 -72.78 -50.73
CA ASN A 504 -14.36 -73.37 -52.06
C ASN A 504 -13.75 -74.79 -52.05
N GLN A 505 -12.80 -75.08 -51.17
CA GLN A 505 -12.31 -76.46 -50.99
C GLN A 505 -13.37 -77.40 -50.43
N HIS A 506 -14.26 -76.91 -49.55
CA HIS A 506 -15.38 -77.72 -49.05
C HIS A 506 -16.44 -77.99 -50.13
N ARG A 507 -16.72 -77.02 -51.01
CA ARG A 507 -17.62 -77.26 -52.17
C ARG A 507 -17.04 -78.27 -53.15
N HIS A 508 -15.76 -78.19 -53.49
CA HIS A 508 -15.14 -79.16 -54.41
C HIS A 508 -15.01 -80.58 -53.86
N ARG A 509 -15.03 -80.77 -52.52
CA ARG A 509 -15.12 -82.11 -51.92
C ARG A 509 -16.53 -82.69 -51.97
N HIS A 510 -17.57 -81.87 -51.94
CA HIS A 510 -18.95 -82.35 -52.05
C HIS A 510 -19.30 -82.80 -53.47
N ASP A 511 -18.75 -82.15 -54.51
CA ASP A 511 -19.00 -82.51 -55.91
C ASP A 511 -18.21 -83.75 -56.40
N ARG A 512 -17.29 -84.32 -55.60
CA ARG A 512 -16.57 -85.56 -55.92
C ARG A 512 -17.14 -86.81 -55.22
N CYS A 513 -18.17 -86.65 -54.38
CA CYS A 513 -18.84 -87.75 -53.69
C CYS A 513 -20.30 -87.95 -54.14
N ALA A 514 -20.72 -87.24 -55.19
CA ALA A 514 -21.90 -87.56 -56.00
C ALA A 514 -21.40 -88.06 -57.36
#